data_AF-A0A355AEU6-F1
#
_entry.id   AF-A0A355AEU6-F1
#
_cell.length_a   1.000
_cell.length_b   1.000
_cell.length_c   1.000
_cell.angle_alpha   90.00
_cell.angle_beta   90.00
_cell.angle_gamma   90.00
#
_symmetry.space_group_name_H-M   'P 1'
#
loop_
_entity.id
_entity.type
_entity.pdbx_description
1 polymer ?
#
loop_
_entity_poly.entity_id
_entity_poly.type
_entity_poly.pdbx_seq_one_letter_code
_entity_poly.pdbx_strand_id
1 'polypeptide(L)' 'YHVRANAPPLLLITGDRELEMLGRYEENAYLMRMMKVVGHKETELYELEGYGHGMTEPAFPLLLNEVNRLTKKKKKA' A
#
# COMPACT_ATOMS: atom_id res chain seq x y z
N TYR A 1 20.75 -3.37 0.13
CA TYR A 1 19.66 -4.37 0.00
C TYR A 1 18.39 -3.80 0.62
N HIS A 2 17.46 -3.25 -0.19
CA HIS A 2 16.30 -2.52 0.33
C HIS A 2 14.95 -3.20 0.03
N VAL A 3 14.87 -4.00 -1.03
CA VAL A 3 13.66 -4.76 -1.44
C VAL A 3 13.89 -6.23 -1.13
N ARG A 4 13.01 -6.88 -0.36
CA ARG A 4 13.18 -8.26 0.13
C ARG A 4 11.90 -9.09 -0.02
N ALA A 5 12.03 -10.32 -0.51
CA ALA A 5 10.93 -11.27 -0.66
C ALA A 5 10.21 -11.60 0.66
N ASN A 6 10.95 -11.61 1.76
CA ASN A 6 10.47 -11.94 3.11
C ASN A 6 10.19 -10.69 3.97
N ALA A 7 10.05 -9.51 3.36
CA ALA A 7 9.63 -8.32 4.10
C ALA A 7 8.22 -8.51 4.70
N PRO A 8 7.86 -7.76 5.76
CA PRO A 8 6.49 -7.72 6.25
C PRO A 8 5.48 -7.32 5.15
N PRO A 9 4.18 -7.59 5.35
CA PRO A 9 3.12 -7.07 4.48
C PRO A 9 3.18 -5.55 4.34
N LEU A 10 2.87 -5.04 3.15
CA LEU A 10 2.87 -3.63 2.79
C LEU A 10 1.51 -3.25 2.21
N LEU A 11 0.90 -2.20 2.77
CA LEU A 11 -0.27 -1.55 2.22
C LEU A 11 0.11 -0.12 1.84
N LEU A 12 0.08 0.17 0.55
CA LEU A 12 0.36 1.49 0.00
C LEU A 12 -0.97 2.13 -0.40
N ILE A 13 -1.25 3.33 0.10
CA ILE A 13 -2.47 4.07 -0.24
C ILE A 13 -2.04 5.47 -0.66
N THR A 14 -2.43 5.89 -1.85
CA THR A 14 -2.14 7.23 -2.39
C THR A 14 -3.43 7.92 -2.82
N GLY A 15 -3.42 9.24 -2.89
CA GLY A 15 -4.42 9.96 -3.67
C GLY A 15 -4.29 9.65 -5.17
N ASP A 16 -5.23 10.21 -5.92
CA ASP A 16 -5.23 10.31 -7.37
C ASP A 16 -3.94 10.97 -7.85
N ARG A 17 -3.26 10.32 -8.80
CA ARG A 17 -1.96 10.77 -9.31
C ARG A 17 -1.95 12.21 -9.85
N GLU A 18 -3.08 12.72 -10.31
CA GLU A 18 -3.19 14.08 -10.86
C GLU A 18 -3.55 15.13 -9.79
N LEU A 19 -4.04 14.72 -8.61
CA LEU A 19 -4.47 15.60 -7.52
C LEU A 19 -3.58 15.52 -6.27
N GLU A 20 -2.73 14.50 -6.20
CA GLU A 20 -1.79 14.24 -5.11
C GLU A 20 -0.49 15.07 -5.27
N MET A 21 0.42 14.96 -4.31
CA MET A 21 1.79 15.43 -4.46
C MET A 21 2.47 14.80 -5.68
N LEU A 22 3.22 15.62 -6.42
CA LEU A 22 4.00 15.22 -7.59
C LEU A 22 4.79 13.93 -7.34
N GLY A 23 4.56 12.91 -8.18
CA GLY A 23 5.32 11.65 -8.17
C GLY A 23 4.91 10.66 -7.06
N ARG A 24 3.99 11.01 -6.15
CA ARG A 24 3.64 10.16 -5.00
C ARG A 24 3.09 8.81 -5.45
N TYR A 25 2.21 8.80 -6.45
CA TYR A 25 1.66 7.56 -6.98
C TYR A 25 2.76 6.75 -7.67
N GLU A 26 3.55 7.37 -8.55
CA GLU A 26 4.58 6.72 -9.35
C GLU A 26 5.65 6.06 -8.50
N GLU A 27 6.11 6.74 -7.44
CA GLU A 27 7.10 6.20 -6.50
C GLU A 27 6.57 4.95 -5.78
N ASN A 28 5.31 4.98 -5.36
CA ASN A 28 4.66 3.83 -4.69
C ASN A 28 4.38 2.67 -5.66
N ALA A 29 3.96 2.98 -6.90
CA ALA A 29 3.81 2.00 -7.97
C ALA A 29 5.14 1.34 -8.31
N TYR A 30 6.23 2.10 -8.35
CA TYR A 30 7.58 1.57 -8.55
C TYR A 30 8.00 0.64 -7.40
N LEU A 31 7.81 1.06 -6.15
CA LEU A 31 8.07 0.20 -4.98
C LEU A 31 7.29 -1.12 -5.07
N MET A 32 5.99 -1.05 -5.35
CA MET A 32 5.12 -2.21 -5.49
C MET A 32 5.60 -3.15 -6.61
N ARG A 33 6.02 -2.60 -7.75
CA ARG A 33 6.62 -3.36 -8.84
C ARG A 33 7.90 -4.08 -8.39
N MET A 34 8.77 -3.40 -7.65
CA MET A 34 9.99 -4.01 -7.13
C MET A 34 9.71 -5.14 -6.14
N MET A 35 8.71 -4.97 -5.26
CA MET A 35 8.27 -6.03 -4.34
C MET A 35 7.79 -7.27 -5.11
N LYS A 36 7.04 -7.09 -6.19
CA LYS A 36 6.63 -8.20 -7.09
C LYS A 36 7.82 -8.89 -7.75
N VAL A 37 8.79 -8.13 -8.25
CA VAL A 37 9.99 -8.68 -8.91
C VAL A 37 10.77 -9.59 -7.96
N VAL A 38 10.89 -9.23 -6.68
CA VAL A 38 11.57 -10.08 -5.69
C VAL A 38 10.69 -11.22 -5.16
N GLY A 39 9.47 -11.41 -5.67
CA GLY A 39 8.57 -12.49 -5.27
C GLY A 39 7.83 -12.27 -3.94
N HIS A 40 7.77 -11.02 -3.44
CA HIS A 40 6.94 -10.70 -2.29
C HIS A 40 5.45 -10.76 -2.66
N LYS A 41 4.64 -11.38 -1.81
CA LYS A 41 3.23 -11.71 -2.10
C LYS A 41 2.20 -10.91 -1.30
N GLU A 42 2.66 -10.05 -0.39
CA GLU A 42 1.80 -9.34 0.57
C GLU A 42 1.98 -7.82 0.42
N THR A 43 2.10 -7.34 -0.81
CA THR A 43 2.17 -5.90 -1.11
C THR A 43 0.95 -5.50 -1.95
N GLU A 44 0.18 -4.54 -1.45
CA GLU A 44 -0.99 -3.97 -2.13
C GLU A 44 -0.82 -2.46 -2.33
N LEU A 45 -1.39 -1.93 -3.41
CA LEU A 45 -1.40 -0.50 -3.74
C LEU A 45 -2.82 -0.08 -4.12
N TYR A 46 -3.32 0.96 -3.45
CA TYR A 46 -4.58 1.62 -3.74
C TYR A 46 -4.34 3.06 -4.16
N GLU A 47 -4.95 3.45 -5.29
CA GLU A 47 -5.08 4.83 -5.73
C GLU A 47 -6.51 5.28 -5.45
N LEU A 48 -6.65 6.34 -4.67
CA LEU A 48 -7.95 6.91 -4.32
C LEU A 48 -8.30 7.98 -5.35
N GLU A 49 -8.84 7.53 -6.48
CA GLU A 49 -9.28 8.39 -7.58
C GLU A 49 -10.20 9.52 -7.08
N GLY A 50 -9.98 10.74 -7.57
CA GLY A 50 -10.70 11.93 -7.14
C GLY A 50 -10.28 12.52 -5.77
N TYR A 51 -9.32 11.93 -5.05
CA TYR A 51 -8.78 12.47 -3.80
C TYR A 51 -7.32 12.90 -3.95
N GLY A 52 -6.93 14.06 -3.41
CA GLY A 52 -5.53 14.50 -3.34
C GLY A 52 -4.81 14.06 -2.06
N HIS A 53 -3.77 14.79 -1.65
CA HIS A 53 -2.93 14.47 -0.47
C HIS A 53 -3.69 14.31 0.86
N GLY A 54 -4.87 14.91 0.98
CA GLY A 54 -5.73 14.85 2.16
C GLY A 54 -6.67 13.64 2.20
N MET A 55 -6.35 12.52 1.54
CA MET A 55 -7.21 11.33 1.39
C MET A 55 -7.39 10.48 2.67
N THR A 56 -7.33 11.08 3.85
CA THR A 56 -7.34 10.34 5.14
C THR A 56 -8.64 9.57 5.37
N GLU A 57 -9.79 10.25 5.29
CA GLU A 57 -11.11 9.64 5.49
C GLU A 57 -11.39 8.44 4.57
N PRO A 58 -11.19 8.52 3.24
CA PRO A 58 -11.36 7.36 2.36
C PRO A 58 -10.29 6.27 2.57
N ALA A 59 -9.11 6.60 3.09
CA ALA A 59 -8.05 5.63 3.36
C ALA A 59 -8.27 4.81 4.65
N PHE A 60 -8.97 5.36 5.66
CA PHE A 60 -9.12 4.70 6.96
C PHE A 60 -9.79 3.31 6.89
N PRO A 61 -10.87 3.09 6.12
CA PRO A 61 -11.46 1.75 6.00
C PRO A 61 -10.49 0.71 5.44
N LEU A 62 -9.66 1.08 4.44
CA LEU A 62 -8.66 0.20 3.86
C LEU A 62 -7.60 -0.20 4.88
N LEU A 63 -7.09 0.78 5.63
CA LEU A 63 -6.13 0.55 6.71
C LEU A 63 -6.70 -0.39 7.78
N LEU A 64 -7.92 -0.12 8.26
CA LEU A 64 -8.56 -0.93 9.30
C LEU A 64 -8.82 -2.37 8.83
N ASN A 65 -9.22 -2.56 7.57
CA ASN A 65 -9.40 -3.88 6.98
C ASN A 65 -8.09 -4.68 6.98
N GLU A 66 -6.98 -4.06 6.60
CA GLU A 66 -5.68 -4.71 6.57
C GLU A 66 -5.16 -5.04 7.97
N VAL A 67 -5.27 -4.10 8.91
CA VAL A 67 -4.93 -4.33 10.32
C VAL A 67 -5.72 -5.51 10.89
N ASN A 68 -7.02 -5.58 10.59
CA ASN A 68 -7.88 -6.69 11.01
C ASN A 68 -7.47 -8.02 10.36
N ARG A 69 -7.15 -8.02 9.06
CA ARG A 69 -6.66 -9.21 8.33
C ARG A 69 -5.38 -9.74 8.98
N LEU A 70 -4.41 -8.87 9.19
CA LEU A 70 -3.10 -9.20 9.79
C LEU A 70 -3.25 -9.70 11.23
N THR A 71 -4.10 -9.06 12.03
CA THR A 71 -4.36 -9.47 13.41
C THR A 71 -5.01 -10.86 13.47
N LYS A 72 -5.97 -11.15 12.59
CA LYS A 72 -6.59 -12.47 12.47
C LYS A 72 -5.57 -13.53 12.01
N LYS A 73 -4.69 -13.19 11.08
CA LYS A 73 -3.61 -14.09 10.59
C LYS A 73 -2.64 -14.44 11.73
N LYS A 74 -2.23 -13.45 12.54
CA LYS A 74 -1.35 -13.66 13.71
C LYS A 74 -1.98 -14.55 14.78
N LYS A 75 -3.29 -14.46 15.03
CA LYS A 75 -3.98 -15.32 16.01
C LYS A 75 -4.11 -16.78 15.57
N LYS A 76 -3.96 -17.06 14.27
CA LYS A 76 -4.08 -18.41 13.68
C LYS A 76 -2.73 -19.11 13.51
N ALA A 77 -1.63 -18.34 13.57
CA ALA A 77 -0.26 -18.84 13.48
C ALA A 77 0.26 -19.18 14.88
#